data_AF-A0A806UEN5-F1
#
_entry.id   AF-A0A806UEN5-F1
#
_cell.length_a   1.000
_cell.length_b   1.000
_cell.length_c   1.000
_cell.angle_alpha   90.00
_cell.angle_beta   90.00
_cell.angle_gamma   90.00
#
_symmetry.space_group_name_H-M   'P 1'
#
loop_
_entity.id
_entity.type
_entity.pdbx_description
1 polymer ?
#
loop_
_entity_poly.entity_id
_entity_poly.type
_entity_poly.pdbx_seq_one_letter_code
_entity_poly.pdbx_strand_id
1 'polypeptide(L)'
;MESNYNKKLGITLIIVASLFTAVGQLFWKLSEASFNLNLIIGFFLYGLGAVFMIAAFKFERVSLLHPFLSLGYVISIALGFFLLNETISPMKLVGTLIIIVGVILVGGQDE
;
A
#
# COMPACT_ATOMS: atom_id res chain seq x y z
N MET A 1 -0.24 28.51 -7.98
CA MET A 1 0.90 27.79 -7.39
C MET A 1 1.20 26.63 -8.34
N GLU A 2 2.19 26.79 -9.22
CA GLU A 2 2.72 25.65 -9.97
C GLU A 2 3.31 24.68 -8.94
N SER A 3 2.55 23.64 -8.59
CA SER A 3 3.12 22.51 -7.86
C SER A 3 4.11 21.89 -8.83
N ASN A 4 5.41 22.03 -8.54
CA ASN A 4 6.44 21.26 -9.23
C ASN A 4 6.17 19.79 -8.90
N TYR A 5 5.43 19.14 -9.78
CA TYR A 5 5.05 17.75 -9.71
C TYR A 5 6.33 16.90 -9.76
N ASN A 6 6.78 16.43 -8.58
CA ASN A 6 7.92 15.53 -8.47
C ASN A 6 7.39 14.09 -8.46
N LYS A 7 7.17 13.55 -9.66
CA LYS A 7 6.66 12.19 -9.90
C LYS A 7 7.34 11.15 -9.01
N LYS A 8 8.67 11.17 -8.97
CA LYS A 8 9.48 10.22 -8.18
C LYS A 8 9.19 10.33 -6.69
N LEU A 9 9.07 11.55 -6.16
CA LEU A 9 8.75 11.78 -4.75
C LEU A 9 7.32 11.32 -4.44
N GLY A 10 6.34 11.65 -5.28
CA GLY A 10 4.95 11.19 -5.13
C GLY A 10 4.83 9.67 -5.11
N ILE A 11 5.48 9.00 -6.06
CA ILE A 11 5.52 7.52 -6.13
C ILE A 11 6.21 6.92 -4.91
N THR A 12 7.33 7.51 -4.46
CA THR A 12 8.03 7.02 -3.27
C THR A 12 7.15 7.13 -2.03
N LEU A 13 6.46 8.27 -1.84
CA LEU A 13 5.57 8.49 -0.71
C LEU A 13 4.36 7.54 -0.73
N ILE A 14 3.77 7.27 -1.90
CA ILE A 14 2.61 6.36 -1.98
C ILE A 14 3.02 4.90 -1.74
N ILE A 15 4.22 4.48 -2.15
CA ILE A 15 4.74 3.14 -1.85
C ILE A 15 4.98 2.99 -0.34
N VAL A 16 5.56 4.01 0.30
CA VAL A 16 5.72 4.04 1.77
C VAL A 16 4.36 4.01 2.45
N ALA A 17 3.38 4.81 1.99
CA ALA A 17 2.02 4.77 2.50
C ALA A 17 1.38 3.38 2.41
N SER A 18 1.57 2.71 1.27
CA SER A 18 1.06 1.36 1.00
C SER A 18 1.66 0.32 1.96
N LEU A 19 2.94 0.45 2.28
CA LEU A 19 3.60 -0.40 3.26
C LEU A 19 3.03 -0.17 4.67
N PHE A 20 2.93 1.08 5.11
CA PHE A 20 2.42 1.41 6.45
C PHE A 20 0.96 0.98 6.64
N THR A 21 0.11 1.19 5.62
CA THR A 21 -1.29 0.75 5.65
C THR A 21 -1.41 -0.78 5.66
N ALA A 22 -0.62 -1.50 4.86
CA ALA A 22 -0.60 -2.97 4.85
C ALA A 22 -0.15 -3.55 6.21
N VAL A 23 0.91 -3.00 6.81
CA VAL A 23 1.35 -3.41 8.15
C VAL A 23 0.29 -3.06 9.20
N GLY A 24 -0.37 -1.89 9.10
CA GLY A 24 -1.48 -1.54 9.99
C GLY A 24 -2.63 -2.55 9.93
N GLN A 25 -3.01 -2.97 8.71
CA GLN A 25 -4.02 -4.01 8.49
C GLN A 25 -3.61 -5.37 9.06
N LEU A 26 -2.32 -5.74 8.96
CA LEU A 26 -1.79 -6.95 9.59
C LEU A 26 -1.99 -6.92 11.11
N PHE A 27 -1.71 -5.80 11.77
CA PHE A 27 -1.92 -5.66 13.22
C PHE A 27 -3.39 -5.78 13.61
N TRP A 28 -4.32 -5.30 12.77
CA TRP A 28 -5.75 -5.54 12.99
C TRP A 28 -6.14 -7.00 12.87
N LYS A 29 -5.52 -7.74 11.93
CA LYS A 29 -5.71 -9.18 11.83
C LYS A 29 -5.18 -9.90 13.08
N LEU A 30 -4.00 -9.52 13.58
CA LEU A 30 -3.42 -10.02 14.83
C LEU A 30 -4.18 -9.58 16.10
N SER A 31 -5.02 -8.55 16.00
CA SER A 31 -5.87 -8.09 17.08
C SER A 31 -7.08 -9.01 17.30
N GLU A 32 -7.43 -9.84 16.32
CA GLU A 32 -8.65 -10.68 16.33
C GLU A 32 -9.92 -9.85 16.58
N ALA A 33 -9.95 -8.61 16.05
CA ALA A 33 -11.03 -7.64 16.27
C ALA A 33 -11.32 -7.32 17.74
N SER A 34 -10.36 -7.57 18.64
CA SER A 34 -10.46 -7.26 20.06
C SER A 34 -9.73 -5.95 20.39
N PHE A 35 -10.23 -5.24 21.41
CA PHE A 35 -9.62 -3.98 21.86
C PHE A 35 -8.34 -4.24 22.65
N ASN A 36 -7.22 -4.35 21.94
CA ASN A 36 -5.90 -4.64 22.48
C ASN A 36 -4.81 -3.72 21.91
N LEU A 37 -3.57 -3.86 22.38
CA LEU A 37 -2.45 -3.04 21.93
C LEU A 37 -2.19 -3.17 20.42
N ASN A 38 -2.39 -4.37 19.85
CA ASN A 38 -2.25 -4.59 18.41
C ASN A 38 -3.25 -3.76 17.61
N LEU A 39 -4.50 -3.63 18.07
CA LEU A 39 -5.50 -2.77 17.44
C LEU A 39 -5.03 -1.31 17.39
N ILE A 40 -4.54 -0.79 18.51
CA ILE A 40 -4.05 0.59 18.62
C ILE A 40 -2.83 0.82 17.73
N ILE A 41 -1.87 -0.11 17.71
CA ILE A 41 -0.70 -0.06 16.82
C ILE A 41 -1.16 -0.06 15.35
N GLY A 42 -2.11 -0.92 15.00
CA GLY A 42 -2.67 -0.99 13.66
C GLY A 42 -3.29 0.33 13.22
N PHE A 43 -4.07 0.98 14.09
CA PHE A 43 -4.63 2.30 13.83
C PHE A 43 -3.56 3.38 13.65
N PHE A 44 -2.53 3.39 14.52
CA PHE A 44 -1.44 4.36 14.42
C PHE A 44 -0.67 4.21 13.09
N LEU A 45 -0.30 2.99 12.73
CA LEU A 45 0.42 2.70 11.48
C LEU A 45 -0.43 3.02 10.24
N TYR A 46 -1.71 2.63 10.26
CA TYR A 46 -2.62 2.94 9.16
C TYR A 46 -2.82 4.45 9.00
N GLY A 47 -2.98 5.17 10.12
CA GLY A 47 -3.06 6.62 10.15
C GLY A 47 -1.80 7.29 9.58
N LEU A 48 -0.61 6.79 9.94
CA LEU A 48 0.64 7.30 9.38
C LEU A 48 0.74 7.03 7.87
N GLY A 49 0.29 5.86 7.42
CA GLY A 49 0.15 5.56 5.99
C GLY A 49 -0.77 6.55 5.27
N ALA A 50 -1.92 6.90 5.87
CA ALA A 50 -2.81 7.91 5.33
C ALA A 50 -2.14 9.31 5.25
N VAL A 51 -1.34 9.69 6.24
CA VAL A 51 -0.57 10.95 6.20
C VAL A 51 0.42 10.95 5.02
N PHE A 52 1.16 9.86 4.80
CA PHE A 52 2.06 9.75 3.64
C PHE A 52 1.30 9.79 2.32
N MET A 53 0.11 9.16 2.23
CA MET A 53 -0.74 9.20 1.05
C MET A 53 -1.20 10.63 0.73
N ILE A 54 -1.69 11.36 1.74
CA ILE A 54 -2.12 12.75 1.57
C ILE A 54 -0.94 13.63 1.14
N ALA A 55 0.26 13.39 1.68
CA ALA A 55 1.47 14.08 1.25
C ALA A 55 1.83 13.74 -0.21
N ALA A 56 1.72 12.48 -0.63
CA ALA A 56 1.99 12.05 -2.00
C ALA A 56 1.11 12.77 -3.04
N PHE A 57 -0.17 12.98 -2.73
CA PHE A 57 -1.12 13.68 -3.61
C PHE A 57 -0.77 15.14 -3.88
N LYS A 58 0.16 15.75 -3.13
CA LYS A 58 0.68 17.08 -3.43
C LYS A 58 1.70 17.08 -4.57
N PHE A 59 2.34 15.94 -4.81
CA PHE A 59 3.48 15.79 -5.73
C PHE A 59 3.14 15.04 -7.01
N GLU A 60 2.02 14.32 -7.06
CA GLU A 60 1.57 13.57 -8.23
C GLU A 60 0.06 13.41 -8.29
N ARG A 61 -0.48 13.32 -9.52
CA ARG A 61 -1.91 13.15 -9.76
C ARG A 61 -2.39 11.85 -9.13
N VAL A 62 -3.54 11.93 -8.48
CA VAL A 62 -4.18 10.79 -7.81
C VAL A 62 -4.35 9.59 -8.75
N SER A 63 -4.66 9.84 -10.03
CA SER A 63 -4.80 8.81 -11.07
C SER A 63 -3.53 8.02 -11.35
N LEU A 64 -2.34 8.64 -11.23
CA LEU A 64 -1.06 7.96 -11.40
C LEU A 64 -0.67 7.20 -10.13
N LEU A 65 -0.97 7.76 -8.95
CA LEU A 65 -0.63 7.16 -7.66
C LEU A 65 -1.54 5.98 -7.25
N HIS A 66 -2.79 5.96 -7.69
CA HIS A 66 -3.75 4.89 -7.36
C HIS A 66 -3.26 3.47 -7.72
N PRO A 67 -2.70 3.23 -8.92
CA PRO A 67 -2.08 1.96 -9.24
C PRO A 67 -0.98 1.55 -8.24
N PHE A 68 -0.11 2.47 -7.83
CA PHE A 68 0.91 2.14 -6.83
C PHE A 68 0.33 1.84 -5.45
N LEU A 69 -0.80 2.45 -5.07
CA LEU A 69 -1.50 2.12 -3.83
C LEU A 69 -1.94 0.64 -3.79
N SER A 70 -2.26 0.06 -4.96
CA SER A 70 -2.61 -1.37 -5.07
C SER A 70 -1.45 -2.32 -4.72
N LEU A 71 -0.20 -1.83 -4.70
CA LEU A 71 0.93 -2.58 -4.15
C LEU A 71 0.75 -2.90 -2.67
N GLY A 72 -0.04 -2.11 -1.94
CA GLY A 72 -0.44 -2.43 -0.56
C GLY A 72 -1.10 -3.80 -0.45
N TYR A 73 -1.92 -4.19 -1.43
CA TYR A 73 -2.51 -5.53 -1.49
C TYR A 73 -1.46 -6.63 -1.69
N VAL A 74 -0.48 -6.38 -2.58
CA VAL A 74 0.64 -7.30 -2.81
C VAL A 74 1.45 -7.51 -1.52
N ILE A 75 1.74 -6.41 -0.82
CA ILE A 75 2.43 -6.44 0.48
C ILE A 75 1.58 -7.20 1.51
N SER A 76 0.27 -6.95 1.59
CA SER A 76 -0.62 -7.65 2.53
C SER A 76 -0.67 -9.16 2.29
N ILE A 77 -0.67 -9.62 1.03
CA ILE A 77 -0.56 -11.06 0.72
C ILE A 77 0.79 -11.62 1.20
N ALA A 78 1.88 -10.93 0.93
CA ALA A 78 3.21 -11.37 1.35
C ALA A 78 3.30 -11.46 2.89
N LEU A 79 2.82 -10.44 3.60
CA LEU A 79 2.76 -10.43 5.07
C LEU A 79 1.88 -11.56 5.61
N GLY A 80 0.69 -11.78 5.03
CA GLY A 80 -0.19 -12.88 5.44
C GLY A 80 0.45 -14.25 5.25
N PHE A 81 1.16 -14.47 4.15
CA PHE A 81 1.86 -15.73 3.92
C PHE A 81 3.04 -15.95 4.88
N PHE A 82 3.91 -14.95 5.05
CA PHE A 82 5.12 -15.11 5.87
C PHE A 82 4.86 -15.06 7.37
N LEU A 83 3.94 -14.20 7.84
CA LEU A 83 3.74 -13.95 9.28
C LEU A 83 2.53 -14.69 9.84
N LEU A 84 1.49 -14.90 9.04
CA LEU A 84 0.26 -15.57 9.48
C LEU A 84 0.14 -17.01 8.94
N ASN A 85 1.10 -17.47 8.11
CA ASN A 85 1.06 -18.77 7.44
C ASN A 85 -0.26 -18.99 6.65
N GLU A 86 -0.82 -17.92 6.09
CA GLU A 86 -2.03 -18.03 5.27
C GLU A 86 -1.77 -18.78 3.97
N THR A 87 -2.71 -19.64 3.56
CA THR A 87 -2.60 -20.35 2.29
C THR A 87 -2.92 -19.41 1.12
N ILE A 88 -1.97 -19.27 0.19
CA ILE A 88 -2.18 -18.51 -1.04
C ILE A 88 -2.74 -19.45 -2.12
N SER A 89 -3.96 -19.16 -2.57
CA SER A 89 -4.54 -19.84 -3.74
C SER A 89 -3.78 -19.46 -5.02
N PRO A 90 -3.57 -20.40 -5.97
CA PRO A 90 -2.97 -20.09 -7.27
C PRO A 90 -3.63 -18.92 -8.00
N MET A 91 -4.96 -18.77 -7.88
CA MET A 91 -5.66 -17.63 -8.51
C MET A 91 -5.35 -16.29 -7.85
N LYS A 92 -5.11 -16.26 -6.53
CA LYS A 92 -4.64 -15.04 -5.86
C LYS A 92 -3.27 -14.62 -6.40
N LEU A 93 -2.37 -15.59 -6.61
CA LEU A 93 -1.04 -15.32 -7.15
C LEU A 93 -1.12 -14.75 -8.58
N VAL A 94 -1.95 -15.32 -9.45
CA VAL A 94 -2.18 -14.78 -10.81
C VAL A 94 -2.73 -13.35 -10.76
N GLY A 95 -3.73 -13.09 -9.91
CA GLY A 95 -4.27 -11.74 -9.73
C GLY A 95 -3.21 -10.75 -9.23
N THR A 96 -2.38 -11.17 -8.27
CA THR A 96 -1.25 -10.36 -7.77
C THR A 96 -0.23 -10.05 -8.87
N LEU A 97 0.11 -11.02 -9.73
CA LEU A 97 1.01 -10.78 -10.86
C LEU A 97 0.42 -9.75 -11.84
N ILE A 98 -0.88 -9.82 -12.13
CA ILE A 98 -1.58 -8.85 -12.98
C ILE A 98 -1.51 -7.45 -12.37
N ILE A 99 -1.71 -7.32 -11.04
CA ILE A 99 -1.56 -6.04 -10.34
C ILE A 99 -0.14 -5.49 -10.53
N ILE A 100 0.88 -6.29 -10.27
CA ILE A 100 2.30 -5.86 -10.39
C ILE A 100 2.58 -5.37 -11.82
N VAL A 101 2.17 -6.14 -12.84
CA VAL A 101 2.34 -5.74 -14.24
C VAL A 101 1.61 -4.43 -14.53
N GLY A 102 0.37 -4.28 -14.06
CA GLY A 102 -0.40 -3.05 -14.21
C GLY A 102 0.31 -1.83 -13.61
N VAL A 103 0.90 -1.96 -12.43
CA VAL A 103 1.67 -0.87 -11.79
C VAL A 103 2.91 -0.51 -12.61
N ILE A 104 3.64 -1.51 -13.13
CA ILE A 104 4.82 -1.26 -13.97
C ILE A 104 4.44 -0.53 -15.25
N LEU A 105 3.35 -0.94 -15.91
CA LEU A 105 2.86 -0.32 -17.14
C LEU A 105 2.43 1.14 -16.93
N VAL A 106 1.78 1.45 -15.81
CA VAL A 106 1.41 2.84 -15.48
C VAL A 106 2.64 3.65 -15.08
N GLY A 107 3.53 3.09 -14.26
CA GLY A 107 4.72 3.79 -13.76
C GLY A 107 5.72 4.15 -14.86
N GLY A 108 5.87 3.26 -15.84
CA GLY A 108 6.74 3.43 -17.01
C GLY A 108 6.20 4.38 -18.08
N GLN A 109 5.00 4.93 -17.92
CA GLN A 109 4.54 6.03 -18.76
C GLN A 109 5.23 7.31 -18.31
N ASP A 110 6.24 7.71 -19.05
CA ASP A 110 6.83 9.03 -18.96
C ASP A 110 5.98 9.97 -19.83
N GLU A 111 5.13 10.77 -19.19
CA GLU A 111 4.72 12.07 -19.75
C GLU A 111 5.87 13.07 -19.59
#